data_AF-A0A523YPG0-F1
#
_entry.id   AF-A0A523YPG0-F1
#
_cell.length_a   1.000
_cell.length_b   1.000
_cell.length_c   1.000
_cell.angle_alpha   90.00
_cell.angle_beta   90.00
_cell.angle_gamma   90.00
#
_symmetry.space_group_name_H-M   'P 1'
#
loop_
_entity.id
_entity.type
_entity.pdbx_description
1 polymer ?
#
loop_
_entity_poly.entity_id
_entity_poly.type
_entity_poly.pdbx_seq_one_letter_code
_entity_poly.pdbx_strand_id
1 'polypeptide(L)'
;MLQIVLIIIAIIILFLYLKAKPRKPALSGEINTRIESFRREMTRFLKEVKEAATQTKIRRLEIETGKFKKARQLDTILEKAEQEKDPKRAIDYYLEAFSFITRNNFELERKDEIKNKIKALQARIELGIPSDKS
;
A
#
# COMPACT_ATOMS: atom_id res chain seq x y z
N MET A 1 21.53 -40.99 24.82
CA MET A 1 21.84 -41.00 23.37
C MET A 1 20.63 -40.55 22.54
N LEU A 2 19.49 -41.24 22.60
CA LEU A 2 18.32 -40.95 21.75
C LEU A 2 17.65 -39.57 22.00
N GLN A 3 17.59 -39.12 23.26
CA GLN A 3 17.01 -37.81 23.61
C GLN A 3 17.80 -36.62 23.05
N ILE A 4 19.13 -36.73 22.97
CA ILE A 4 19.98 -35.66 22.43
C ILE A 4 19.73 -35.49 20.93
N VAL A 5 19.54 -36.60 20.20
CA VAL A 5 19.22 -36.59 18.77
C VAL A 5 17.87 -35.91 18.51
N LEU A 6 16.86 -36.19 19.33
CA LEU A 6 15.53 -35.55 19.22
C LEU A 6 15.59 -34.03 19.47
N ILE A 7 16.40 -33.59 20.44
CA ILE A 7 16.59 -32.16 20.73
C ILE A 7 17.24 -31.46 19.53
N ILE A 8 18.25 -32.08 18.91
CA ILE A 8 18.92 -31.51 17.73
C ILE A 8 17.94 -31.38 16.56
N ILE A 9 17.11 -32.40 16.31
CA ILE A 9 16.10 -32.36 15.24
C ILE A 9 15.07 -31.25 15.50
N ALA A 10 14.59 -31.11 16.74
CA ALA A 10 13.65 -30.05 17.10
C ALA A 10 14.24 -28.64 16.89
N ILE A 11 15.53 -28.45 17.23
CA ILE A 11 16.24 -27.18 17.00
C ILE A 11 16.38 -26.90 15.50
N ILE A 12 16.66 -27.90 14.67
CA ILE A 12 16.76 -27.75 13.21
C ILE A 12 15.40 -27.36 12.62
N ILE A 13 14.31 -28.00 13.04
CA ILE A 13 12.95 -27.68 12.57
C ILE A 13 12.57 -26.26 13.00
N LEU A 14 12.85 -25.88 14.25
CA LEU A 14 12.60 -24.53 14.75
C LEU A 14 13.41 -23.48 13.97
N PHE A 15 14.67 -23.77 13.65
CA PHE A 15 15.52 -22.90 12.86
C PHE A 15 15.01 -22.74 11.42
N LEU A 16 14.56 -23.83 10.79
CA LEU A 16 13.95 -23.81 9.47
C LEU A 16 12.64 -23.01 9.47
N TYR A 17 11.82 -23.16 10.51
CA TYR A 17 10.56 -22.44 10.68
C TYR A 17 10.79 -20.93 10.88
N LEU A 18 11.79 -20.53 11.68
CA LEU A 18 12.16 -19.12 11.86
C LEU A 18 12.75 -18.50 10.58
N LYS A 19 13.42 -19.30 9.74
CA LYS A 19 13.98 -18.85 8.46
C LYS A 19 12.92 -18.71 7.37
N ALA A 20 11.76 -19.35 7.53
CA ALA A 20 10.60 -19.26 6.64
C ALA A 20 9.76 -17.99 6.87
N LYS A 21 10.38 -16.86 7.22
CA LYS A 21 9.72 -15.56 7.13
C LYS A 21 9.33 -15.35 5.66
N PRO A 22 8.08 -14.99 5.34
CA PRO A 22 7.72 -14.66 3.96
C PRO A 22 8.62 -13.52 3.51
N ARG A 23 9.54 -13.80 2.57
CA ARG A 23 10.31 -12.77 1.91
C ARG A 23 9.28 -11.88 1.22
N LYS A 24 9.20 -10.61 1.64
CA LYS A 24 8.45 -9.60 0.89
C LYS A 24 8.84 -9.75 -0.58
N PRO A 25 7.89 -9.80 -1.54
CA PRO A 25 8.23 -9.93 -2.93
C PRO A 25 9.27 -8.87 -3.27
N ALA A 26 10.36 -9.28 -3.89
CA ALA A 26 11.41 -8.34 -4.27
C ALA A 26 10.77 -7.28 -5.19
N LEU A 27 10.80 -6.01 -4.78
CA LEU A 27 10.48 -4.92 -5.68
C LEU A 27 11.32 -5.10 -6.94
N SER A 28 10.69 -4.99 -8.11
CA SER A 28 11.41 -5.11 -9.37
C SER A 28 12.56 -4.09 -9.40
N GLY A 29 13.66 -4.43 -10.07
CA GLY A 29 14.82 -3.54 -10.17
C GLY A 29 14.44 -2.14 -10.67
N GLU A 30 13.42 -2.03 -11.53
CA GLU A 30 12.88 -0.77 -12.03
C GLU A 30 12.19 0.08 -10.96
N ILE A 31 11.42 -0.53 -10.06
CA ILE A 31 10.78 0.24 -8.98
C ILE A 31 11.84 0.75 -8.01
N ASN A 32 12.88 -0.05 -7.72
CA ASN A 32 13.98 0.37 -6.86
C ASN A 32 14.75 1.55 -7.46
N THR A 33 15.04 1.55 -8.78
CA THR A 33 15.71 2.68 -9.42
C THR A 33 14.85 3.94 -9.41
N ARG A 34 13.53 3.82 -9.62
CA ARG A 34 12.58 4.95 -9.51
C ARG A 34 12.54 5.52 -8.08
N ILE A 35 12.52 4.67 -7.05
CA ILE A 35 12.57 5.10 -5.65
C ILE A 35 13.85 5.90 -5.37
N GLU A 36 15.00 5.38 -5.79
CA GLU A 36 16.28 6.04 -5.54
C GLU A 36 16.45 7.35 -6.34
N SER A 37 15.87 7.43 -7.55
CA SER A 37 15.83 8.68 -8.32
C SER A 37 14.97 9.72 -7.61
N PHE A 38 13.75 9.36 -7.23
CA PHE A 38 12.82 10.25 -6.53
C PHE A 38 13.42 10.75 -5.20
N ARG A 39 14.02 9.85 -4.42
CA ARG A 39 14.69 10.20 -3.16
C ARG A 39 15.78 11.24 -3.37
N ARG A 40 16.63 11.07 -4.39
CA ARG A 40 17.71 12.00 -4.71
C ARG A 40 17.18 13.38 -5.11
N GLU A 41 16.20 13.43 -6.00
CA GLU A 41 15.59 14.69 -6.44
C GLU A 41 14.90 15.43 -5.29
N MET A 42 14.11 14.71 -4.49
CA MET A 42 13.40 15.31 -3.36
C MET A 42 14.39 15.82 -2.30
N THR A 43 15.44 15.07 -2.00
CA THR A 43 16.48 15.51 -1.05
C THR A 43 17.17 16.79 -1.52
N ARG A 44 17.50 16.87 -2.82
CA ARG A 44 18.09 18.07 -3.42
C ARG A 44 17.14 19.26 -3.33
N PHE A 45 15.88 19.08 -3.72
CA PHE A 45 14.85 20.12 -3.63
C PHE A 45 14.69 20.64 -2.19
N LEU A 46 14.62 19.75 -1.20
CA LEU A 46 14.49 20.14 0.21
C LEU A 46 15.72 20.89 0.71
N LYS A 47 16.93 20.50 0.29
CA LYS A 47 18.16 21.23 0.60
C LYS A 47 18.12 22.65 0.01
N GLU A 48 17.72 22.77 -1.25
CA GLU A 48 17.58 24.06 -1.92
C GLU A 48 16.55 24.98 -1.28
N VAL A 49 15.44 24.43 -0.77
CA VAL A 49 14.43 25.20 -0.03
C VAL A 49 15.00 25.69 1.30
N LYS A 50 15.78 24.86 2.01
CA LYS A 50 16.42 25.24 3.28
C LYS A 50 17.49 26.31 3.11
N GLU A 51 18.28 26.23 2.03
CA GLU A 51 19.36 27.18 1.76
C GLU A 51 18.85 28.51 1.22
N ALA A 52 17.83 28.48 0.34
CA ALA A 52 17.26 29.67 -0.27
C ALA A 52 15.74 29.51 -0.46
N ALA A 53 14.99 29.91 0.55
CA ALA A 53 13.53 29.81 0.59
C ALA A 53 12.86 30.91 -0.26
N THR A 54 12.90 30.76 -1.59
CA THR A 54 12.11 31.63 -2.47
C THR A 54 10.63 31.29 -2.39
N GLN A 55 9.76 32.27 -2.64
CA GLN A 55 8.31 32.06 -2.63
C GLN A 55 7.86 30.95 -3.60
N THR A 56 8.50 30.84 -4.77
CA THR A 56 8.25 29.75 -5.72
C THR A 56 8.58 28.38 -5.14
N LYS A 57 9.70 28.25 -4.43
CA LYS A 57 10.13 26.99 -3.80
C LYS A 57 9.24 26.62 -2.61
N ILE A 58 8.86 27.60 -1.79
CA ILE A 58 7.90 27.41 -0.68
C ILE A 58 6.56 26.92 -1.23
N ARG A 59 6.00 27.61 -2.23
CA ARG A 59 4.74 27.21 -2.86
C ARG A 59 4.81 25.80 -3.45
N ARG A 60 5.93 25.43 -4.08
CA ARG A 60 6.14 24.06 -4.57
C ARG A 60 6.14 23.06 -3.43
N LEU A 61 6.84 23.35 -2.33
CA LEU A 61 6.88 22.47 -1.15
C LEU A 61 5.48 22.25 -0.58
N GLU A 62 4.67 23.30 -0.46
CA GLU A 62 3.28 23.21 0.01
C GLU A 62 2.42 22.33 -0.90
N ILE A 63 2.54 22.50 -2.23
CA ILE A 63 1.82 21.68 -3.21
C ILE A 63 2.19 20.20 -3.06
N GLU A 64 3.49 19.87 -3.06
CA GLU A 64 3.92 18.48 -3.00
C GLU A 64 3.60 17.83 -1.64
N THR A 65 3.74 18.58 -0.55
CA THR A 65 3.33 18.11 0.79
C THR A 65 1.83 17.85 0.85
N GLY A 66 1.03 18.76 0.28
CA GLY A 66 -0.42 18.60 0.21
C GLY A 66 -0.85 17.39 -0.63
N LYS A 67 -0.22 17.18 -1.79
CA LYS A 67 -0.45 15.99 -2.63
C LYS A 67 -0.07 14.72 -1.90
N PHE A 68 1.10 14.68 -1.26
CA PHE A 68 1.57 13.50 -0.53
C PHE A 68 0.63 13.14 0.63
N LYS A 69 0.14 14.15 1.37
CA LYS A 69 -0.85 13.94 2.43
C LYS A 69 -2.15 13.33 1.88
N LYS A 70 -2.66 13.83 0.75
CA LYS A 70 -3.86 13.28 0.10
C LYS A 70 -3.66 11.85 -0.38
N ALA A 71 -2.53 11.57 -1.04
CA ALA A 71 -2.17 10.22 -1.47
C ALA A 71 -2.18 9.24 -0.30
N ARG A 72 -1.50 9.57 0.80
CA ARG A 72 -1.47 8.74 2.02
C ARG A 72 -2.85 8.48 2.63
N GLN A 73 -3.73 9.48 2.61
CA GLN A 73 -5.11 9.32 3.08
C GLN A 73 -5.90 8.38 2.18
N LEU A 74 -5.79 8.53 0.85
CA LEU A 74 -6.43 7.66 -0.12
C LEU A 74 -5.91 6.22 0.00
N ASP A 75 -4.59 6.04 0.09
CA ASP A 75 -3.95 4.73 0.27
C ASP A 75 -4.47 4.03 1.53
N THR A 76 -4.64 4.77 2.63
CA THR A 76 -5.19 4.20 3.88
C THR A 76 -6.61 3.66 3.67
N ILE A 77 -7.45 4.35 2.90
CA ILE A 77 -8.82 3.91 2.62
C ILE A 77 -8.80 2.67 1.72
N LEU A 78 -7.94 2.67 0.70
CA LEU A 78 -7.85 1.56 -0.26
C LEU A 78 -7.23 0.31 0.36
N GLU A 79 -6.20 0.44 1.19
CA GLU A 79 -5.61 -0.67 1.93
C GLU A 79 -6.65 -1.33 2.85
N LYS A 80 -7.53 -0.55 3.49
CA LYS A 80 -8.66 -1.08 4.26
C LYS A 80 -9.62 -1.87 3.38
N ALA A 81 -9.97 -1.34 2.21
CA ALA A 81 -10.86 -2.02 1.26
C ALA A 81 -10.26 -3.36 0.76
N GLU A 82 -8.96 -3.39 0.51
CA GLU A 82 -8.24 -4.57 0.02
C GLU A 82 -8.05 -5.66 1.08
N GLN A 83 -7.91 -5.28 2.35
CA GLN A 83 -7.72 -6.21 3.47
C GLN A 83 -9.03 -6.69 4.09
N GLU A 84 -10.14 -6.02 3.82
CA GLU A 84 -11.46 -6.38 4.35
C GLU A 84 -11.95 -7.70 3.73
N LYS A 85 -12.39 -8.61 4.60
CA LYS A 85 -12.87 -9.94 4.21
C LYS A 85 -14.34 -9.91 3.84
N ASP A 86 -15.13 -9.07 4.51
CA ASP A 86 -16.54 -8.92 4.19
C ASP A 86 -16.71 -8.10 2.90
N PRO A 87 -17.28 -8.68 1.83
CA PRO A 87 -17.33 -8.01 0.54
C PRO A 87 -18.23 -6.76 0.55
N LYS A 88 -19.23 -6.67 1.44
CA LYS A 88 -20.08 -5.47 1.55
C LYS A 88 -19.30 -4.32 2.20
N ARG A 89 -18.58 -4.59 3.30
CA ARG A 89 -17.71 -3.60 3.93
C ARG A 89 -16.56 -3.16 3.03
N ALA A 90 -15.99 -4.08 2.24
CA ALA A 90 -14.98 -3.73 1.26
C ALA A 90 -15.53 -2.76 0.20
N ILE A 91 -16.78 -2.97 -0.27
CA ILE A 91 -17.47 -2.02 -1.16
C ILE A 91 -17.64 -0.66 -0.49
N ASP A 92 -18.04 -0.60 0.78
CA ASP A 92 -18.21 0.67 1.51
C ASP A 92 -16.91 1.48 1.54
N TYR A 93 -15.77 0.84 1.82
CA TYR A 93 -14.45 1.51 1.77
C TYR A 93 -14.08 1.96 0.36
N TYR A 94 -14.38 1.17 -0.67
CA TYR A 94 -14.15 1.60 -2.06
C TYR A 94 -15.03 2.80 -2.45
N LEU A 95 -16.27 2.88 -1.96
CA LEU A 95 -17.14 4.05 -2.15
C LEU A 95 -16.63 5.28 -1.38
N GLU A 96 -16.05 5.08 -0.20
CA GLU A 96 -15.35 6.13 0.55
C GLU A 96 -14.15 6.67 -0.27
N ALA A 97 -13.32 5.79 -0.83
CA ALA A 97 -12.20 6.18 -1.68
C ALA A 97 -12.65 6.95 -2.93
N PHE A 98 -13.73 6.48 -3.58
CA PHE A 98 -14.32 7.16 -4.73
C PHE A 98 -14.82 8.58 -4.38
N SER A 99 -15.44 8.72 -3.21
CA SER A 99 -15.90 10.00 -2.67
C SER A 99 -14.72 10.91 -2.34
N PHE A 100 -13.66 10.37 -1.75
CA PHE A 100 -12.42 11.11 -1.45
C PHE A 100 -11.80 11.68 -2.72
N ILE A 101 -11.61 10.85 -3.75
CA ILE A 101 -11.07 11.25 -5.06
C ILE A 101 -11.90 12.38 -5.67
N THR A 102 -13.23 12.22 -5.67
CA THR A 102 -14.15 13.20 -6.29
C THR A 102 -14.14 14.53 -5.53
N ARG A 103 -14.20 14.51 -4.20
CA ARG A 103 -14.15 15.72 -3.36
C ARG A 103 -12.84 16.48 -3.48
N ASN A 104 -11.74 15.77 -3.70
CA ASN A 104 -10.40 16.36 -3.73
C ASN A 104 -9.87 16.67 -5.13
N ASN A 105 -10.59 16.27 -6.19
CA ASN A 105 -10.14 16.32 -7.58
C ASN A 105 -8.72 15.74 -7.76
N PHE A 106 -8.51 14.53 -7.22
CA PHE A 106 -7.19 13.92 -7.05
C PHE A 106 -7.20 12.46 -7.49
N GLU A 107 -6.23 12.04 -8.32
CA GLU A 107 -6.13 10.68 -8.89
C GLU A 107 -7.44 10.20 -9.56
N LEU A 108 -8.03 11.05 -10.42
CA LEU A 108 -9.30 10.76 -11.10
C LEU A 108 -9.24 9.49 -11.96
N GLU A 109 -8.07 9.15 -12.47
CA GLU A 109 -7.79 7.95 -13.25
C GLU A 109 -8.04 6.65 -12.46
N ARG A 110 -7.95 6.68 -11.12
CA ARG A 110 -8.21 5.51 -10.27
C ARG A 110 -9.69 5.21 -10.09
N LYS A 111 -10.59 6.10 -10.52
CA LYS A 111 -12.05 5.91 -10.39
C LYS A 111 -12.51 4.66 -11.13
N ASP A 112 -11.95 4.38 -12.31
CA ASP A 112 -12.32 3.20 -13.09
C ASP A 112 -11.81 1.91 -12.46
N GLU A 113 -10.61 1.93 -11.88
CA GLU A 113 -10.07 0.81 -11.09
C GLU A 113 -10.98 0.47 -9.92
N ILE A 114 -11.35 1.48 -9.11
CA ILE A 114 -12.24 1.32 -7.95
C ILE A 114 -13.61 0.81 -8.39
N LYS A 115 -14.16 1.35 -9.48
CA LYS A 115 -15.46 0.90 -10.03
C LYS A 115 -15.41 -0.57 -10.43
N ASN A 116 -14.31 -1.03 -11.03
CA ASN A 116 -14.13 -2.42 -11.40
C ASN A 116 -14.00 -3.34 -10.18
N LYS A 117 -13.31 -2.91 -9.12
CA LYS A 117 -13.24 -3.63 -7.84
C LYS A 117 -14.62 -3.80 -7.19
N ILE A 118 -15.42 -2.73 -7.16
CA ILE A 118 -16.80 -2.77 -6.64
C ILE A 118 -17.65 -3.78 -7.43
N LYS A 119 -17.62 -3.74 -8.76
CA LYS A 119 -18.36 -4.69 -9.61
C LYS A 119 -17.95 -6.14 -9.33
N ALA A 120 -16.66 -6.40 -9.18
CA ALA A 120 -16.16 -7.75 -8.89
C ALA A 120 -16.67 -8.26 -7.52
N LEU A 121 -16.70 -7.39 -6.51
CA LEU A 121 -17.23 -7.72 -5.19
C LEU A 121 -18.75 -7.93 -5.21
N GLN A 122 -19.49 -7.12 -5.97
CA GLN A 122 -20.94 -7.29 -6.16
C GLN A 122 -21.25 -8.64 -6.81
N ALA A 123 -20.54 -9.00 -7.88
CA ALA A 123 -20.72 -10.31 -8.52
C ALA A 123 -20.43 -11.48 -7.56
N ARG A 124 -19.41 -11.36 -6.69
CA ARG A 124 -19.13 -12.38 -5.66
C ARG A 124 -20.29 -12.55 -4.67
N ILE A 125 -20.90 -11.43 -4.25
CA ILE A 125 -22.06 -11.45 -3.35
C ILE A 125 -23.25 -12.11 -4.03
N GLU A 126 -23.54 -11.75 -5.28
CA GLU A 126 -24.65 -12.30 -6.07
C GLU A 126 -24.52 -13.80 -6.33
N LEU A 127 -23.29 -14.28 -6.56
CA LEU A 127 -23.00 -15.70 -6.77
C LEU A 127 -22.99 -16.54 -5.48
N GLY A 128 -23.21 -15.92 -4.31
CA GLY A 128 -23.23 -16.61 -3.02
C GLY A 128 -21.91 -17.29 -2.65
N ILE A 129 -20.79 -16.88 -3.27
CA ILE A 129 -19.46 -17.46 -3.00
C ILE A 129 -19.07 -17.05 -1.58
N PRO A 130 -18.91 -18.00 -0.64
CA PRO A 130 -18.51 -17.65 0.72
C PRO A 130 -17.12 -17.01 0.71
N SER A 131 -16.94 -15.95 1.48
CA SER A 131 -15.59 -15.46 1.82
C SER A 131 -14.82 -16.62 2.44
N ASP A 132 -13.72 -17.04 1.81
CA ASP A 132 -12.86 -18.12 2.29
C ASP A 132 -12.59 -17.96 3.79
N LYS A 133 -13.13 -18.89 4.57
CA LYS A 133 -12.76 -19.08 5.97
C LYS A 133 -11.51 -19.94 5.97
N SER A 134 -10.35 -19.32 6.14
CA SER A 134 -9.16 -19.93 6.75
C SER A 134 -8.29 -18.84 7.37
#